data_AF-A0AAX3J5F4-F1
#
_entry.id   AF-A0AAX3J5F4-F1
#
_cell.length_a   1.000
_cell.length_b   1.000
_cell.length_c   1.000
_cell.angle_alpha   90.00
_cell.angle_beta   90.00
_cell.angle_gamma   90.00
#
_symmetry.space_group_name_H-M   'P 1'
#
loop_
_entity.id
_entity.type
_entity.pdbx_description
1 polymer ?
#
loop_
_entity_poly.entity_id
_entity_poly.type
_entity_poly.pdbx_seq_one_letter_code
_entity_poly.pdbx_strand_id
1 'polypeptide(L)'
;MKAKCIAERLNQMLLLDPEAVASLIGHRVVCDKSLAADDSPFVCSVDVQGDIRIGMVGVINALAEPGTGRIAAFYNDSGQLTSFTVVGV
;
A
#
# COMPACT_ATOMS: atom_id res chain seq x y z
N MET A 1 -6.49 -5.38 -12.55
CA MET A 1 -5.39 -4.63 -13.23
C MET A 1 -4.08 -5.20 -12.72
N LYS A 2 -3.06 -5.39 -13.58
CA LYS A 2 -1.76 -5.90 -13.15
C LYS A 2 -1.12 -4.94 -12.13
N ALA A 3 -0.44 -5.47 -11.12
CA ALA A 3 0.20 -4.67 -10.07
C ALA A 3 1.14 -3.58 -10.65
N LYS A 4 1.84 -3.90 -11.74
CA LYS A 4 2.72 -2.94 -12.43
C LYS A 4 1.97 -1.71 -12.94
N CYS A 5 0.83 -1.89 -13.62
CA CYS A 5 0.02 -0.78 -14.13
C CYS A 5 -0.57 0.07 -12.99
N ILE A 6 -0.88 -0.56 -11.85
CA ILE A 6 -1.30 0.16 -10.65
C ILE A 6 -0.15 1.03 -10.11
N ALA A 7 1.04 0.45 -9.93
CA ALA A 7 2.21 1.20 -9.44
C ALA A 7 2.57 2.37 -10.37
N GLU A 8 2.51 2.18 -11.69
CA GLU A 8 2.72 3.25 -12.68
C GLU A 8 1.73 4.40 -12.49
N ARG A 9 0.44 4.11 -12.30
CA ARG A 9 -0.59 5.13 -12.05
C ARG A 9 -0.41 5.85 -10.72
N LEU A 10 -0.03 5.12 -9.66
CA LEU A 10 0.25 5.73 -8.36
C LEU A 10 1.47 6.66 -8.43
N ASN A 11 2.50 6.29 -9.20
CA ASN A 11 3.63 7.17 -9.45
C ASN A 11 3.22 8.42 -10.27
N GLN A 12 2.32 8.28 -11.25
CA GLN A 12 1.77 9.44 -11.97
C GLN A 12 0.99 10.37 -11.03
N MET A 13 0.17 9.82 -10.13
CA MET A 13 -0.52 10.62 -9.11
C MET A 13 0.47 11.33 -8.19
N LEU A 14 1.52 10.63 -7.76
CA LEU A 14 2.56 11.19 -6.88
C LEU A 14 3.30 12.36 -7.56
N LEU A 15 3.53 12.30 -8.87
CA LEU A 15 4.13 13.39 -9.63
C LEU A 15 3.20 14.60 -9.75
N LEU A 16 1.89 14.39 -9.78
CA LEU A 16 0.89 15.45 -9.90
C LEU A 16 0.63 16.17 -8.56
N ASP A 17 0.51 15.40 -7.48
CA ASP A 17 0.27 15.93 -6.13
C ASP A 17 0.97 15.05 -5.08
N PRO A 18 2.24 15.34 -4.76
CA PRO A 18 3.00 14.55 -3.80
C PRO A 18 2.38 14.55 -2.40
N GLU A 19 1.87 15.69 -1.95
CA GLU A 19 1.36 15.88 -0.59
C GLU A 19 0.05 15.12 -0.37
N ALA A 20 -0.89 15.22 -1.32
CA ALA A 20 -2.15 14.48 -1.22
C ALA A 20 -1.91 12.96 -1.27
N VAL A 21 -1.03 12.49 -2.16
CA VAL A 21 -0.72 11.05 -2.26
C VAL A 21 -0.01 10.56 -1.01
N ALA A 22 0.97 11.30 -0.48
CA ALA A 22 1.64 10.94 0.76
C ALA A 22 0.66 10.89 1.95
N SER A 23 -0.23 11.88 2.06
CA SER A 23 -1.26 11.92 3.09
C SER A 23 -2.21 10.72 3.00
N LEU A 24 -2.68 10.41 1.79
CA LEU A 24 -3.60 9.30 1.53
C LEU A 24 -2.98 7.94 1.83
N ILE A 25 -1.71 7.74 1.49
CA ILE A 25 -0.98 6.47 1.75
C ILE A 25 -0.56 6.34 3.21
N GLY A 26 -0.21 7.47 3.83
CA GLY A 26 0.12 7.56 5.26
C GLY A 26 -1.10 7.34 6.16
N HIS A 27 -2.31 7.59 5.65
CA HIS A 27 -3.55 7.35 6.38
C HIS A 27 -3.81 5.84 6.54
N ARG A 28 -3.41 5.30 7.70
CA ARG A 28 -3.64 3.91 8.09
C ARG A 28 -4.52 3.86 9.33
N VAL A 29 -5.57 3.07 9.25
CA VAL A 29 -6.56 2.93 10.31
C VAL A 29 -6.37 1.61 11.04
N VAL A 30 -6.59 1.61 12.37
CA VAL A 30 -6.58 0.38 13.16
C VAL A 30 -7.73 -0.51 12.67
N CYS A 31 -7.44 -1.79 12.46
CA CYS A 31 -8.44 -2.79 12.10
C CYS A 31 -8.45 -3.95 13.08
N ASP A 32 -9.58 -4.65 13.12
CA ASP A 32 -9.77 -5.81 13.97
C ASP A 32 -8.92 -7.00 13.49
N LYS A 33 -8.52 -7.87 14.43
CA LYS A 33 -7.78 -9.11 14.14
C LYS A 33 -8.53 -10.03 13.19
N SER A 34 -9.86 -10.03 13.20
CA SER A 34 -10.67 -10.78 12.24
C SER A 34 -10.41 -10.37 10.80
N LEU A 35 -10.17 -9.07 10.54
CA LEU A 35 -9.82 -8.63 9.20
C LEU A 35 -8.44 -9.16 8.82
N ALA A 36 -7.46 -9.10 9.73
CA ALA A 36 -6.11 -9.59 9.50
C ALA A 36 -6.00 -11.12 9.34
N ALA A 37 -6.95 -11.87 9.88
CA ALA A 37 -7.01 -13.32 9.82
C ALA A 37 -7.74 -13.86 8.58
N ASP A 38 -8.32 -12.99 7.76
CA ASP A 38 -8.99 -13.36 6.52
C ASP A 38 -7.96 -13.68 5.42
N ASP A 39 -8.23 -14.70 4.60
CA ASP A 39 -7.35 -15.13 3.50
C ASP A 39 -7.40 -14.21 2.27
N SER A 40 -8.15 -13.11 2.33
CA SER A 40 -8.20 -12.13 1.25
C SER A 40 -6.83 -11.49 1.00
N PRO A 41 -6.52 -11.13 -0.26
CA PRO A 41 -5.20 -10.64 -0.66
C PRO A 41 -4.86 -9.21 -0.19
N PHE A 42 -5.62 -8.62 0.76
CA PHE A 42 -5.24 -7.33 1.33
C PHE A 42 -4.05 -7.49 2.26
N VAL A 43 -3.26 -6.43 2.37
CA VAL A 43 -2.07 -6.40 3.24
C VAL A 43 -2.33 -5.49 4.43
N CYS A 44 -2.26 -6.06 5.64
CA CYS A 44 -2.22 -5.31 6.88
C CYS A 44 -0.77 -5.16 7.36
N SER A 45 -0.47 -4.06 8.06
CA SER A 45 0.81 -3.86 8.76
C SER A 45 0.59 -3.86 10.26
N VAL A 46 1.53 -4.42 11.02
CA VAL A 46 1.56 -4.26 12.48
C VAL A 46 2.50 -3.11 12.80
N ASP A 47 2.07 -2.17 13.63
CA ASP A 47 2.93 -1.08 14.08
C ASP A 47 3.75 -1.44 15.33
N VAL A 48 4.52 -0.47 15.84
CA VAL A 48 5.40 -0.64 16.99
C VAL A 48 4.65 -0.91 18.31
N GLN A 49 3.36 -0.58 18.39
CA GLN A 49 2.50 -0.83 19.55
C GLN A 49 1.77 -2.17 19.44
N GLY A 50 1.89 -2.87 18.31
CA GLY A 50 1.21 -4.12 18.05
C GLY A 50 -0.19 -3.95 17.45
N ASP A 51 -0.59 -2.72 17.11
CA ASP A 51 -1.86 -2.47 16.43
C ASP A 51 -1.76 -2.94 14.99
N ILE A 52 -2.78 -3.66 14.55
CA ILE A 52 -2.94 -4.00 13.14
C ILE A 52 -3.58 -2.82 12.44
N ARG A 53 -2.91 -2.32 11.41
CA ARG A 53 -3.38 -1.20 10.61
C ARG A 53 -3.53 -1.59 9.15
N ILE A 54 -4.62 -1.14 8.54
CA ILE A 54 -4.85 -1.24 7.10
C ILE A 54 -4.77 0.16 6.48
N GLY A 55 -4.23 0.23 5.27
CA GLY A 55 -4.13 1.46 4.50
C GLY A 55 -4.45 1.21 3.03
N MET A 56 -4.46 2.28 2.25
CA MET A 56 -4.85 2.22 0.84
C MET A 56 -4.05 1.19 0.02
N VAL A 57 -2.74 1.07 0.25
CA VAL A 57 -1.90 0.08 -0.45
C VAL A 57 -2.35 -1.35 -0.18
N GLY A 58 -2.80 -1.66 1.03
CA GLY A 58 -3.34 -2.96 1.39
C GLY A 58 -4.62 -3.29 0.61
N VAL A 59 -5.54 -2.33 0.54
CA VAL A 59 -6.80 -2.46 -0.21
C VAL A 59 -6.54 -2.60 -1.71
N ILE A 60 -5.64 -1.78 -2.26
CA ILE A 60 -5.26 -1.82 -3.68
C ILE A 60 -4.68 -3.19 -4.04
N ASN A 61 -3.84 -3.78 -3.18
CA ASN A 61 -3.29 -5.12 -3.40
C ASN A 61 -4.38 -6.20 -3.45
N ALA A 62 -5.46 -6.07 -2.67
CA ALA A 62 -6.58 -7.00 -2.76
C ALA A 62 -7.33 -6.92 -4.10
N LEU A 63 -7.27 -5.78 -4.77
CA LEU A 63 -7.93 -5.53 -6.05
C LEU A 63 -7.01 -5.77 -7.26
N ALA A 64 -5.72 -5.98 -7.02
CA ALA A 64 -4.75 -6.32 -8.05
C ALA A 64 -5.00 -7.74 -8.57
N GLU A 65 -4.63 -7.97 -9.83
CA GLU A 65 -4.74 -9.32 -10.42
C GLU A 65 -3.81 -10.30 -9.69
N PRO A 66 -4.31 -11.47 -9.24
CA PRO A 66 -3.49 -12.47 -8.56
C PRO A 66 -2.26 -12.87 -9.38
N GLY A 67 -1.14 -13.15 -8.70
CA GLY A 67 0.11 -13.59 -9.36
C GLY A 67 0.85 -12.49 -10.13
N THR A 68 0.44 -11.21 -10.03
CA THR A 68 1.13 -10.10 -10.70
C THR A 68 2.10 -9.33 -9.79
N GLY A 69 2.36 -9.85 -8.58
CA GLY A 69 3.13 -9.21 -7.51
C GLY A 69 2.28 -8.32 -6.59
N ARG A 70 2.93 -7.64 -5.64
CA ARG A 70 2.30 -6.72 -4.68
C ARG A 70 2.87 -5.32 -4.83
N ILE A 71 2.01 -4.32 -4.79
CA ILE A 71 2.39 -2.91 -4.75
C ILE A 71 3.02 -2.60 -3.39
N ALA A 72 4.19 -1.98 -3.41
CA ALA A 72 4.90 -1.46 -2.24
C ALA A 72 5.17 0.04 -2.41
N ALA A 73 5.06 0.79 -1.31
CA ALA A 73 5.45 2.20 -1.24
C ALA A 73 6.90 2.30 -0.74
N PHE A 74 7.73 3.08 -1.42
CA PHE A 74 9.12 3.30 -1.06
C PHE A 74 9.28 4.67 -0.40
N TYR A 75 9.99 4.69 0.73
CA TYR A 75 10.26 5.90 1.49
C TYR A 75 11.77 6.12 1.54
N ASN A 76 12.20 7.38 1.48
CA ASN A 76 13.60 7.72 1.72
C ASN A 76 13.91 7.72 3.23
N ASP A 77 15.17 7.97 3.58
CA ASP A 77 15.64 7.99 4.98
C ASP A 77 14.98 9.10 5.83
N SER A 78 14.40 10.11 5.19
CA SER A 78 13.64 11.17 5.84
C SER A 78 12.15 10.81 6.03
N GLY A 79 11.74 9.59 5.68
CA GLY A 79 10.36 9.13 5.79
C GLY A 79 9.42 9.72 4.73
N GLN A 80 9.96 10.31 3.66
CA GLN A 80 9.14 10.86 2.57
C GLN A 80 8.86 9.77 1.54
N LEU A 81 7.61 9.70 1.09
CA LEU A 81 7.18 8.82 0.01
C LEU A 81 7.84 9.26 -1.30
N THR A 82 8.60 8.37 -1.95
CA THR A 82 9.34 8.70 -3.18
C THR A 82 8.82 7.99 -4.41
N SER A 83 8.33 6.76 -4.28
CA SER A 83 7.79 5.99 -5.41
C SER A 83 6.97 4.80 -4.96
N PHE A 84 6.30 4.17 -5.93
CA PHE A 84 5.68 2.86 -5.81
C PHE A 84 6.38 1.85 -6.72
N THR A 85 6.52 0.63 -6.22
CA THR A 85 7.10 -0.49 -6.97
C THR A 85 6.28 -1.77 -6.79
N VAL A 86 6.64 -2.82 -7.52
CA VAL A 86 6.04 -4.16 -7.38
C VAL A 86 7.09 -5.11 -6.81
N VAL A 87 6.69 -5.90 -5.82
CA VAL A 87 7.52 -6.92 -5.16
C VAL A 87 6.86 -8.30 -5.17
N GLY A 88 7.65 -9.36 -5.01
CA GLY A 88 7.13 -10.74 -4.88
C GLY A 88 6.48 -11.28 -6.15
N VAL A 89 7.11 -11.03 -7.30
CA VAL A 89 6.73 -11.58 -8.61
C VAL A 89 7.28 -12.99 -8.77
#